data_AF-A0A1L9GZ41-F1
#
_entry.id   AF-A0A1L9GZ41-F1
#
_cell.length_a   1.000
_cell.length_b   1.000
_cell.length_c   1.000
_cell.angle_alpha   90.00
_cell.angle_beta   90.00
_cell.angle_gamma   90.00
#
_symmetry.space_group_name_H-M   'P 1'
#
loop_
_entity.id
_entity.type
_entity.pdbx_description
1 polymer ?
#
loop_
_entity_poly.entity_id
_entity_poly.type
_entity_poly.pdbx_seq_one_letter_code
_entity_poly.pdbx_strand_id
1 'polypeptide(L)'
;MKSIKDVLSGREWDKGRYIKHEWQDFGYRLAVELKDLEHRSLYMKLAKNEDRKLLQKALDFSKDYRNDRAKLFMWKLKRLRGKMDD
;
A
#
# COMPACT_ATOMS: atom_id res chain seq x y z
N MET A 1 26.39 -24.58 26.04
CA MET A 1 24.97 -24.16 25.79
C MET A 1 25.00 -22.68 25.46
N LYS A 2 24.44 -22.26 24.32
CA LYS A 2 24.39 -20.83 23.96
C LYS A 2 23.34 -20.14 24.83
N SER A 3 23.71 -19.02 25.43
CA SER A 3 22.85 -18.25 26.33
C SER A 3 21.80 -17.50 25.53
N ILE A 4 20.61 -17.27 26.09
CA ILE A 4 19.57 -16.40 25.48
C ILE A 4 20.14 -15.00 25.19
N LYS A 5 21.13 -14.55 25.97
CA LYS A 5 21.87 -13.29 25.71
C LYS A 5 22.62 -13.31 24.37
N ASP A 6 23.14 -14.46 23.93
CA ASP A 6 23.91 -14.59 22.67
C ASP A 6 23.00 -14.57 21.43
N VAL A 7 21.72 -14.90 21.58
CA VAL A 7 20.72 -14.84 20.50
C VAL A 7 20.27 -13.40 20.24
N LEU A 8 20.34 -12.54 21.26
CA LEU A 8 19.90 -11.14 21.18
C LEU A 8 21.02 -10.17 20.75
N SER A 9 22.29 -10.55 20.87
CA SER A 9 23.44 -9.70 20.54
C SER A 9 23.79 -9.63 19.05
N GLY A 10 23.22 -10.50 18.21
CA GLY A 10 23.52 -10.56 16.77
C GLY A 10 22.51 -9.85 15.86
N ARG A 11 21.49 -9.19 16.40
CA ARG A 11 20.49 -8.48 15.60
C ARG A 11 20.84 -7.00 15.54
N GLU A 12 21.56 -6.60 14.51
CA GLU A 12 21.60 -5.21 14.09
C GLU A 12 20.15 -4.75 13.87
N TRP A 13 19.62 -3.96 14.79
CA TRP A 13 18.39 -3.21 14.57
C TRP A 13 18.70 -2.07 13.62
N ASP A 14 18.86 -2.41 12.34
CA ASP A 14 19.08 -1.40 11.33
C ASP A 14 17.79 -0.60 11.11
N LYS A 15 17.95 0.70 11.31
CA LYS A 15 16.94 1.72 11.53
C LYS A 15 16.37 2.20 10.20
N GLY A 16 15.52 1.39 9.58
CA GLY A 16 14.80 1.78 8.36
C GLY A 16 13.41 1.16 8.33
N ARG A 17 12.37 2.00 8.24
CA ARG A 17 10.95 1.59 8.20
C ARG A 17 10.74 0.40 7.26
N TYR A 18 10.00 -0.62 7.73
CA TYR A 18 9.59 -1.92 7.17
C TYR A 18 9.14 -1.99 5.68
N ILE A 19 9.81 -1.32 4.75
CA ILE A 19 9.58 -1.40 3.32
C ILE A 19 10.70 -2.28 2.75
N LYS A 20 10.39 -3.57 2.61
CA LYS A 20 11.27 -4.58 2.01
C LYS A 20 10.91 -4.85 0.55
N HIS A 21 9.73 -4.42 0.11
CA HIS A 21 9.20 -4.70 -1.22
C HIS A 21 8.64 -3.45 -1.90
N GLU A 22 8.73 -3.42 -3.22
CA GLU A 22 8.21 -2.34 -4.08
C GLU A 22 6.71 -2.09 -3.85
N TRP A 23 5.91 -3.15 -3.69
CA TRP A 23 4.48 -3.03 -3.39
C TRP A 23 4.18 -2.40 -2.02
N GLN A 24 5.10 -2.48 -1.05
CA GLN A 24 4.94 -1.81 0.25
C GLN A 24 5.17 -0.30 0.12
N ASP A 25 6.19 0.10 -0.64
CA ASP A 25 6.43 1.51 -0.98
C ASP A 25 5.26 2.09 -1.74
N PHE A 26 4.82 1.38 -2.79
CA PHE A 26 3.69 1.82 -3.60
C PHE A 26 2.40 1.92 -2.79
N GLY A 27 2.09 0.93 -1.95
CA GLY A 27 0.95 0.98 -1.04
C GLY A 27 1.02 2.15 -0.05
N TYR A 28 2.22 2.45 0.47
CA TYR A 28 2.41 3.63 1.33
C TYR A 28 2.18 4.94 0.57
N ARG A 29 2.70 5.05 -0.66
CA ARG A 29 2.51 6.23 -1.52
C ARG A 29 1.04 6.43 -1.90
N LEU A 30 0.30 5.36 -2.19
CA LEU A 30 -1.15 5.43 -2.38
C LEU A 30 -1.84 6.06 -1.16
N ALA A 31 -1.51 5.61 0.04
CA ALA A 31 -2.08 6.14 1.28
C ALA A 31 -1.75 7.63 1.48
N VAL A 32 -0.53 8.07 1.16
CA VAL A 32 -0.13 9.48 1.20
C VAL A 32 -0.94 10.31 0.21
N GLU A 33 -1.00 9.89 -1.06
CA GLU A 33 -1.69 10.62 -2.14
C GLU A 33 -3.19 10.77 -1.89
N LEU A 34 -3.81 9.73 -1.32
CA LEU A 34 -5.22 9.70 -0.97
C LEU A 34 -5.52 10.41 0.36
N LYS A 35 -4.50 10.92 1.05
CA LYS A 35 -4.57 11.52 2.38
C LYS A 35 -5.22 10.59 3.41
N ASP A 36 -4.92 9.30 3.30
CA ASP A 36 -5.53 8.21 4.07
C ASP A 36 -4.46 7.29 4.67
N LEU A 37 -3.55 7.90 5.43
CA LEU A 37 -2.41 7.21 6.07
C LEU A 37 -2.83 6.26 7.18
N GLU A 38 -3.98 6.49 7.81
CA GLU A 38 -4.56 5.61 8.83
C GLU A 38 -4.85 4.20 8.26
N HIS A 39 -5.26 4.12 6.99
CA HIS A 39 -5.50 2.85 6.30
C HIS A 39 -4.32 2.37 5.44
N ARG A 40 -3.07 2.80 5.69
CA ARG A 40 -1.88 2.39 4.90
C ARG A 40 -1.76 0.89 4.66
N SER A 41 -2.11 0.06 5.65
CA SER A 41 -2.04 -1.40 5.55
C SER A 41 -3.01 -1.96 4.50
N LEU A 42 -4.17 -1.31 4.32
CA LEU A 42 -5.13 -1.64 3.26
C LEU A 42 -4.51 -1.40 1.89
N TYR A 43 -3.91 -0.23 1.67
CA TYR A 43 -3.27 0.12 0.41
C TYR A 43 -2.06 -0.76 0.09
N MET A 44 -1.28 -1.15 1.10
CA MET A 44 -0.21 -2.15 0.94
C MET A 44 -0.76 -3.52 0.52
N LYS A 45 -1.88 -3.96 1.10
CA LYS A 45 -2.53 -5.21 0.71
C LYS A 45 -3.07 -5.15 -0.73
N LEU A 46 -3.64 -4.01 -1.12
CA LEU A 46 -4.09 -3.78 -2.50
C LEU A 46 -2.91 -3.81 -3.47
N ALA A 47 -1.83 -3.07 -3.18
CA ALA A 47 -0.62 -3.05 -3.99
C ALA A 47 0.05 -4.43 -4.14
N LYS A 48 -0.11 -5.31 -3.13
CA LYS A 48 0.40 -6.68 -3.19
C LYS A 48 -0.42 -7.60 -4.10
N ASN A 49 -1.74 -7.41 -4.14
CA ASN A 49 -2.68 -8.40 -4.70
C ASN A 49 -3.31 -7.96 -6.03
N GLU A 50 -3.32 -6.66 -6.34
CA GLU A 50 -3.95 -6.08 -7.52
C GLU A 50 -2.89 -5.61 -8.52
N ASP A 51 -3.24 -5.59 -9.81
CA ASP A 51 -2.36 -5.08 -10.85
C ASP A 51 -2.07 -3.57 -10.65
N ARG A 52 -0.78 -3.21 -10.68
CA ARG A 52 -0.33 -1.83 -10.46
C ARG A 52 -0.98 -0.84 -11.42
N LYS A 53 -1.21 -1.22 -12.69
CA LYS A 53 -1.84 -0.35 -13.69
C LYS A 53 -3.29 -0.05 -13.31
N LEU A 54 -4.01 -1.00 -12.70
CA LEU A 54 -5.36 -0.77 -12.21
C LEU A 54 -5.37 0.22 -11.05
N LEU A 55 -4.46 0.05 -10.09
CA LEU A 55 -4.31 0.95 -8.95
C LEU A 55 -3.91 2.36 -9.40
N GLN A 56 -2.98 2.48 -10.36
CA GLN A 56 -2.57 3.77 -10.91
C GLN A 56 -3.72 4.48 -11.63
N LYS A 57 -4.49 3.76 -12.46
CA LYS A 57 -5.68 4.32 -13.13
C LYS A 57 -6.75 4.79 -12.13
N ALA A 58 -6.94 4.05 -11.03
CA ALA A 58 -7.86 4.44 -9.97
C ALA A 58 -7.35 5.70 -9.22
N LEU A 59 -6.04 5.74 -8.93
CA LEU A 59 -5.42 6.89 -8.27
C LEU A 59 -5.53 8.15 -9.13
N ASP A 60 -5.19 8.06 -10.42
CA ASP A 60 -5.21 9.22 -11.31
C ASP A 60 -6.62 9.78 -11.46
N PHE A 61 -7.64 8.93 -11.53
CA PHE A 61 -9.04 9.35 -11.47
C PHE A 61 -9.37 10.10 -10.16
N SER A 62 -8.90 9.61 -9.01
CA SER A 62 -9.19 10.25 -7.72
C SER A 62 -8.49 11.59 -7.50
N LYS A 63 -7.40 11.88 -8.23
CA LYS A 63 -6.66 13.14 -8.12
C LYS A 63 -7.46 14.34 -8.59
N ASP A 64 -8.36 14.14 -9.54
CA ASP A 64 -9.22 15.19 -10.10
C ASP A 64 -10.24 15.73 -9.08
N TYR A 65 -10.44 15.03 -7.96
CA TYR A 65 -11.39 15.39 -6.92
C TYR A 65 -10.69 16.00 -5.70
N ARG A 66 -11.32 16.98 -5.06
CA ARG A 66 -10.78 17.62 -3.84
C ARG A 66 -11.10 16.83 -2.56
N ASN A 67 -12.29 16.24 -2.48
CA ASN A 67 -12.79 15.53 -1.30
C ASN A 67 -13.00 14.04 -1.60
N ASP A 68 -13.07 13.23 -0.55
CA ASP A 68 -13.41 11.80 -0.62
C ASP A 68 -12.55 10.96 -1.58
N ARG A 69 -11.29 11.37 -1.81
CA ARG A 69 -10.35 10.72 -2.75
C ARG A 69 -10.20 9.22 -2.51
N ALA A 70 -10.07 8.81 -1.25
CA ALA A 70 -9.98 7.41 -0.83
C ALA A 70 -11.25 6.61 -1.22
N LYS A 71 -12.44 7.16 -0.98
CA LYS A 71 -13.71 6.50 -1.34
C LYS A 71 -13.86 6.39 -2.86
N LEU A 72 -13.55 7.46 -3.58
CA LEU A 72 -13.57 7.49 -5.05
C LEU A 72 -12.56 6.52 -5.65
N PHE A 73 -11.39 6.38 -5.00
CA PHE A 73 -10.35 5.42 -5.40
C PHE A 73 -10.88 4.00 -5.29
N MET A 74 -11.46 3.64 -4.14
CA MET A 74 -12.04 2.31 -3.91
C MET A 74 -13.19 2.02 -4.86
N TRP A 75 -14.09 2.99 -5.07
CA TRP A 75 -15.19 2.87 -6.03
C TRP A 75 -14.69 2.66 -7.46
N LYS A 76 -13.69 3.44 -7.90
CA LYS A 76 -13.12 3.33 -9.24
C LYS A 76 -12.38 2.01 -9.43
N LEU A 77 -11.60 1.59 -8.44
CA LEU A 77 -10.90 0.30 -8.44
C LEU A 77 -11.89 -0.86 -8.58
N LYS A 78 -13.00 -0.84 -7.83
CA LYS A 78 -14.06 -1.86 -7.95
C LYS A 78 -14.62 -1.93 -9.38
N ARG A 79 -14.84 -0.79 -10.04
CA ARG A 79 -15.32 -0.74 -11.44
C ARG A 79 -14.29 -1.22 -12.44
N LEU A 80 -13.01 -0.90 -12.22
CA LEU A 80 -11.92 -1.35 -13.10
C LEU A 80 -11.71 -2.86 -13.01
N ARG A 81 -11.92 -3.46 -11.83
CA ARG A 81 -11.91 -4.91 -11.63
C ARG A 81 -13.08 -5.60 -12.34
N GLY A 82 -14.31 -5.08 -12.16
CA GLY A 82 -15.50 -5.69 -12.78
C GLY A 82 -15.62 -5.49 -14.30
N LYS A 83 -14.91 -4.52 -14.89
CA LYS A 83 -14.85 -4.33 -16.36
C LYS A 83 -13.94 -5.34 -17.06
N MET A 84 -13.33 -6.27 -16.33
CA MET A 84 -12.52 -7.36 -16.88
C MET A 84 -13.33 -8.66 -17.07
N ASP A 85 -14.60 -8.68 -16.65
CA ASP A 85 -15.51 -9.83 -16.70
C ASP A 85 -16.66 -9.68 -17.74
N ASP A 86 -16.65 -8.63 -18.58
CA ASP A 86 -17.56 -8.40 -19.72
C ASP A 86 -16.73 -8.25 -21.02
#